data_AF-A0A9P7T415-F1
#
_entry.id   AF-A0A9P7T415-F1
#
_cell.length_a   1.000
_cell.length_b   1.000
_cell.length_c   1.000
_cell.angle_alpha   90.00
_cell.angle_beta   90.00
_cell.angle_gamma   90.00
#
_symmetry.space_group_name_H-M   'P 1'
#
loop_
_entity.id
_entity.type
_entity.pdbx_description
1 polymer ?
#
loop_
_entity_poly.entity_id
_entity_poly.type
_entity_poly.pdbx_seq_one_letter_code
_entity_poly.pdbx_strand_id
1 'polypeptide(L)'
;MSHNNSRGNDRRYPWRISRPSRGVSQPSPAVPSAPYGKVRHEISAVDLSTGSATVKDNDLRISGCKTVASYNWVTKPEASIMVPGMPAKWTPLLTPRQLSEDCGTFYRDRNAAFYPKHPLEPAVRSILSVNADIKPTDSFGTVDLFGCGSTLASLLRFARGKAPSFRILVEVVGSVVHLVRRERSPRETIPDVRGYGHSFPESYTTWDPEVRGSSFHQRIVNYQLGGLGIFCLFEGDGYLPSEKTLPTVTAPKETIVRGSTPSTDEGAFSCLSVSSPMVPSSANNPGARSDGEPELQISVAGHLKPQDSIFELKTRSIKRQHEQDAIMQPQLARLWLRQVPNLVLAYHTSGLFTDIRVMDVQSEVSDWEKKEAAAIGKFVALLRQIVDIARSGLTSGRRMELTCDEGANILCVRDQEPDLPQFLSQDTLKKWETWLDEDDTSHSDVDDSES
;
A
#
# COMPACT_ATOMS: atom_id res chain seq x y z
N MET A 1 -52.24 75.60 -3.78
CA MET A 1 -52.89 74.78 -2.74
C MET A 1 -52.25 73.39 -2.80
N SER A 2 -51.28 73.11 -1.91
CA SER A 2 -51.36 72.11 -0.81
C SER A 2 -51.28 70.66 -1.31
N HIS A 3 -50.46 69.72 -0.81
CA HIS A 3 -49.56 69.61 0.35
C HIS A 3 -48.66 68.35 0.14
N ASN A 4 -47.54 68.28 0.86
CA ASN A 4 -46.68 67.12 1.13
C ASN A 4 -47.43 65.82 1.51
N ASN A 5 -46.88 64.64 1.20
CA ASN A 5 -46.13 63.84 2.19
C ASN A 5 -45.42 62.59 1.64
N SER A 6 -44.22 62.38 2.15
CA SER A 6 -43.31 61.24 2.04
C SER A 6 -43.78 59.97 2.78
N ARG A 7 -43.37 58.79 2.29
CA ARG A 7 -43.03 57.58 3.09
C ARG A 7 -42.22 56.61 2.24
N GLY A 8 -41.00 56.30 2.69
CA GLY A 8 -40.12 55.32 2.05
C GLY A 8 -40.59 53.88 2.26
N ASN A 9 -40.13 52.98 1.39
CA ASN A 9 -39.93 51.60 1.79
C ASN A 9 -38.81 50.97 0.96
N ASP A 10 -37.80 50.54 1.69
CA ASP A 10 -36.58 49.86 1.29
C ASP A 10 -36.91 48.36 1.11
N ARG A 11 -36.84 47.81 -0.12
CA ARG A 11 -36.92 46.35 -0.31
C ARG A 11 -35.99 45.86 -1.41
N ARG A 12 -34.83 45.39 -0.92
CA ARG A 12 -33.83 44.53 -1.56
C ARG A 12 -34.49 43.33 -2.25
N TYR A 13 -34.10 43.11 -3.51
CA TYR A 13 -34.35 41.87 -4.25
C TYR A 13 -33.41 40.76 -3.76
N PRO A 14 -33.89 39.59 -3.30
CA PRO A 14 -33.03 38.44 -3.07
C PRO A 14 -32.93 37.60 -4.35
N TRP A 15 -31.77 37.62 -5.00
CA TRP A 15 -31.39 36.61 -5.99
C TRP A 15 -31.27 35.26 -5.28
N ARG A 16 -32.32 34.42 -5.36
CA ARG A 16 -32.24 33.00 -5.00
C ARG A 16 -31.45 32.27 -6.09
N ILE A 17 -30.18 32.01 -5.81
CA ILE A 17 -29.39 31.00 -6.52
C ILE A 17 -29.96 29.64 -6.08
N SER A 18 -30.65 28.97 -7.01
CA SER A 18 -31.11 27.60 -6.85
C SER A 18 -29.90 26.68 -6.67
N ARG A 19 -29.70 26.17 -5.45
CA ARG A 19 -28.75 25.08 -5.18
C ARG A 19 -29.17 23.85 -6.00
N PRO A 20 -28.28 23.18 -6.75
CA PRO A 20 -28.59 21.87 -7.30
C PRO A 20 -28.86 20.93 -6.12
N SER A 21 -29.95 20.18 -6.19
CA SER A 21 -30.24 19.10 -5.26
C SER A 21 -29.07 18.13 -5.25
N ARG A 22 -28.49 17.92 -4.06
CA ARG A 22 -27.52 16.85 -3.82
C ARG A 22 -28.17 15.53 -4.22
N GLY A 23 -27.75 14.99 -5.37
CA GLY A 23 -28.04 13.61 -5.69
C GLY A 23 -27.42 12.75 -4.60
N VAL A 24 -28.25 12.04 -3.84
CA VAL A 24 -27.80 10.93 -3.01
C VAL A 24 -27.20 9.94 -3.98
N SER A 25 -25.88 9.78 -3.97
CA SER A 25 -25.22 8.68 -4.65
C SER A 25 -25.85 7.40 -4.11
N GLN A 26 -26.61 6.69 -4.94
CA GLN A 26 -27.11 5.39 -4.54
C GLN A 26 -25.91 4.51 -4.18
N PRO A 27 -25.94 3.81 -3.03
CA PRO A 27 -24.89 2.84 -2.74
C PRO A 27 -24.90 1.81 -3.87
N SER A 28 -23.74 1.60 -4.50
CA SER A 28 -23.58 0.46 -5.40
C SER A 28 -24.03 -0.80 -4.66
N PRO A 29 -24.79 -1.71 -5.31
CA PRO A 29 -25.23 -2.93 -4.67
C PRO A 29 -24.02 -3.64 -4.08
N ALA A 30 -24.11 -4.00 -2.79
CA ALA A 30 -23.02 -4.64 -2.08
C ALA A 30 -22.67 -5.94 -2.83
N VAL A 31 -21.44 -6.03 -3.35
CA VAL A 31 -20.94 -7.28 -3.92
C VAL A 31 -20.98 -8.32 -2.80
N PRO A 32 -21.73 -9.43 -2.94
CA PRO A 32 -21.76 -10.46 -1.93
C PRO A 32 -20.34 -10.97 -1.66
N SER A 33 -20.02 -11.27 -0.41
CA SER A 33 -18.71 -11.83 -0.07
C SER A 33 -18.49 -13.13 -0.83
N ALA A 34 -17.33 -13.27 -1.48
CA ALA A 34 -16.98 -14.51 -2.15
C ALA A 34 -17.05 -15.69 -1.15
N PRO A 35 -17.43 -16.90 -1.58
CA PRO A 35 -17.53 -18.04 -0.68
C PRO A 35 -16.18 -18.39 -0.01
N TYR A 36 -16.26 -19.19 1.05
CA TYR A 36 -15.08 -19.73 1.72
C TYR A 36 -14.84 -21.18 1.30
N GLY A 37 -13.58 -21.51 1.03
CA GLY A 37 -13.17 -22.91 0.92
C GLY A 37 -13.14 -23.63 2.27
N LYS A 38 -12.92 -24.94 2.21
CA LYS A 38 -12.85 -25.82 3.38
C LYS A 38 -11.65 -25.44 4.27
N VAL A 39 -11.86 -25.38 5.59
CA VAL A 39 -10.77 -25.19 6.57
C VAL A 39 -9.88 -26.42 6.58
N ARG A 40 -8.57 -26.19 6.54
CA ARG A 40 -7.51 -27.22 6.60
C ARG A 40 -6.67 -27.11 7.85
N HIS A 41 -6.31 -25.88 8.22
CA HIS A 41 -5.57 -25.60 9.44
C HIS A 41 -6.18 -24.41 10.16
N GLU A 42 -5.95 -24.35 11.46
CA GLU A 42 -6.30 -23.23 12.32
C GLU A 42 -5.05 -22.82 13.08
N ILE A 43 -4.73 -21.53 13.06
CA ILE A 43 -3.60 -20.97 13.80
C ILE A 43 -4.17 -20.08 14.91
N SER A 44 -3.98 -20.50 16.16
CA SER A 44 -4.41 -19.77 17.34
C SER A 44 -3.39 -18.70 17.73
N ALA A 45 -3.84 -17.45 17.91
CA ALA A 45 -3.00 -16.36 18.38
C ALA A 45 -2.42 -16.59 19.80
N VAL A 46 -3.05 -17.46 20.58
CA VAL A 46 -2.59 -17.85 21.91
C VAL A 46 -1.39 -18.79 21.80
N ASP A 47 -1.41 -19.72 20.85
CA ASP A 47 -0.37 -20.74 20.67
C ASP A 47 0.91 -20.18 20.06
N LEU A 48 0.80 -19.04 19.36
CA LEU A 48 1.96 -18.28 18.87
C LEU A 48 2.83 -17.72 20.01
N SER A 49 2.27 -17.54 21.21
CA SER A 49 3.01 -17.05 22.39
C SER A 49 4.02 -18.07 22.90
N THR A 50 3.72 -19.35 22.74
CA THR A 50 4.46 -20.50 23.31
C THR A 50 5.63 -20.93 22.43
N GLY A 51 5.60 -20.59 21.12
CA GLY A 51 6.66 -20.91 20.16
C GLY A 51 7.87 -19.96 20.15
N SER A 52 7.81 -18.85 20.89
CA SER A 52 8.85 -17.80 20.91
C SER A 52 10.18 -18.23 21.55
N ALA A 53 10.25 -19.42 22.16
CA ALA A 53 11.45 -19.91 22.84
C ALA A 53 12.64 -20.21 21.90
N THR A 54 12.47 -20.14 20.58
CA THR A 54 13.47 -20.56 19.58
C THR A 54 14.10 -19.42 18.77
N VAL A 55 13.58 -18.19 18.85
CA VAL A 55 14.06 -17.04 18.06
C VAL A 55 14.81 -16.07 18.97
N LYS A 56 16.04 -15.70 18.62
CA LYS A 56 16.83 -14.75 19.43
C LYS A 56 16.24 -13.35 19.30
N ASP A 57 16.36 -12.52 20.34
CA ASP A 57 15.83 -11.14 20.32
C ASP A 57 16.34 -10.31 19.12
N ASN A 58 17.60 -10.51 18.70
CA ASN A 58 18.16 -9.84 17.53
C ASN A 58 17.45 -10.22 16.22
N ASP A 59 16.88 -11.41 16.14
CA ASP A 59 16.18 -11.88 14.95
C ASP A 59 14.78 -11.25 14.86
N LEU A 60 14.26 -10.65 15.93
CA LEU A 60 12.94 -9.99 15.93
C LEU A 60 12.99 -8.56 15.36
N ARG A 61 14.18 -8.03 15.07
CA ARG A 61 14.36 -6.72 14.44
C ARG A 61 14.42 -6.84 12.93
N ILE A 62 13.81 -5.90 12.22
CA ILE A 62 14.01 -5.78 10.77
C ILE A 62 15.44 -5.31 10.49
N SER A 63 16.15 -6.03 9.63
CA SER A 63 17.53 -5.70 9.24
C SER A 63 17.78 -5.90 7.75
N GLY A 64 18.88 -5.32 7.24
CA GLY A 64 19.30 -5.53 5.86
C GLY A 64 18.36 -4.94 4.81
N CYS A 65 17.61 -3.87 5.13
CA CYS A 65 16.66 -3.29 4.19
C CYS A 65 17.33 -2.80 2.90
N LYS A 66 16.94 -3.36 1.76
CA LYS A 66 17.41 -2.99 0.43
C LYS A 66 16.22 -2.72 -0.49
N THR A 67 16.38 -1.77 -1.41
CA THR A 67 15.39 -1.58 -2.47
C THR A 67 15.62 -2.60 -3.56
N VAL A 68 14.58 -3.37 -3.90
CA VAL A 68 14.64 -4.41 -4.92
C VAL A 68 14.25 -3.81 -6.27
N ALA A 69 13.08 -3.21 -6.35
CA ALA A 69 12.54 -2.61 -7.55
C ALA A 69 11.45 -1.59 -7.20
N SER A 70 10.99 -0.87 -8.22
CA SER A 70 9.80 -0.04 -8.13
C SER A 70 9.15 0.11 -9.49
N TYR A 71 7.95 0.70 -9.52
CA TYR A 71 7.27 1.03 -10.76
C TYR A 71 6.23 2.12 -10.52
N ASN A 72 5.90 2.88 -11.57
CA ASN A 72 4.76 3.78 -11.56
C ASN A 72 3.66 3.24 -12.45
N TRP A 73 2.41 3.33 -11.99
CA TRP A 73 1.25 3.19 -12.87
C TRP A 73 1.05 4.47 -13.66
N VAL A 74 0.77 4.34 -14.95
CA VAL A 74 0.54 5.46 -15.87
C VAL A 74 -0.94 5.56 -16.18
N THR A 75 -1.46 6.78 -16.28
CA THR A 75 -2.87 7.02 -16.64
C THR A 75 -3.08 6.77 -18.15
N LYS A 76 -3.45 5.54 -18.52
CA LYS A 76 -3.74 5.11 -19.90
C LYS A 76 -4.94 4.16 -19.97
N PRO A 77 -5.61 4.04 -21.14
CA PRO A 77 -6.65 3.04 -21.35
C PRO A 77 -6.16 1.59 -21.18
N GLU A 78 -4.89 1.32 -21.50
CA GLU A 78 -4.24 0.02 -21.32
C GLU A 78 -3.53 -0.03 -19.96
N ALA A 79 -3.49 -1.22 -19.36
CA ALA A 79 -2.70 -1.45 -18.15
C ALA A 79 -1.21 -1.18 -18.45
N SER A 80 -0.65 -0.11 -17.90
CA SER A 80 0.67 0.40 -18.27
C SER A 80 1.48 0.82 -17.05
N ILE A 81 2.74 0.38 -16.98
CA ILE A 81 3.69 0.80 -15.96
C ILE A 81 5.00 1.35 -16.55
N MET A 82 5.66 2.21 -15.77
CA MET A 82 7.03 2.66 -15.97
C MET A 82 7.94 1.97 -14.96
N VAL A 83 9.05 1.40 -15.40
CA VAL A 83 10.02 0.68 -14.57
C VAL A 83 11.43 1.27 -14.78
N PRO A 84 12.20 1.54 -13.72
CA PRO A 84 11.83 1.43 -12.30
C PRO A 84 10.82 2.51 -11.86
N GLY A 85 10.55 3.50 -12.70
CA GLY A 85 9.78 4.67 -12.30
C GLY A 85 10.50 5.46 -11.19
N MET A 86 9.79 6.39 -10.56
CA MET A 86 10.19 7.05 -9.32
C MET A 86 8.96 7.71 -8.65
N PRO A 87 8.95 7.84 -7.31
CA PRO A 87 7.86 8.50 -6.60
C PRO A 87 7.85 10.02 -6.88
N ALA A 88 6.75 10.70 -6.56
CA ALA A 88 6.63 12.13 -6.76
C ALA A 88 7.60 12.89 -5.84
N LYS A 89 8.22 13.96 -6.36
CA LYS A 89 9.14 14.80 -5.59
C LYS A 89 8.36 15.68 -4.63
N TRP A 90 8.80 15.78 -3.36
CA TRP A 90 8.28 16.79 -2.44
C TRP A 90 8.54 18.20 -2.98
N THR A 91 7.47 18.92 -3.28
CA THR A 91 7.49 20.28 -3.85
C THR A 91 6.39 21.12 -3.18
N PRO A 92 6.60 21.54 -1.93
CA PRO A 92 5.56 22.24 -1.20
C PRO A 92 5.23 23.58 -1.86
N LEU A 93 3.97 24.01 -1.72
CA LEU A 93 3.54 25.30 -2.24
C LEU A 93 4.23 26.45 -1.50
N LEU A 94 4.76 27.43 -2.25
CA LEU A 94 5.33 28.67 -1.69
C LEU A 94 4.28 29.50 -0.94
N THR A 95 3.04 29.46 -1.40
CA THR A 95 1.91 30.15 -0.76
C THR A 95 0.78 29.15 -0.59
N PRO A 96 0.33 28.89 0.65
CA PRO A 96 -0.81 28.02 0.91
C PRO A 96 -2.05 28.49 0.15
N ARG A 97 -2.79 27.52 -0.41
CA ARG A 97 -4.09 27.75 -1.03
C ARG A 97 -5.09 26.73 -0.53
N GLN A 98 -6.37 27.09 -0.59
CA GLN A 98 -7.45 26.17 -0.28
C GLN A 98 -7.50 25.07 -1.36
N LEU A 99 -7.35 23.81 -0.96
CA LEU A 99 -7.56 22.67 -1.85
C LEU A 99 -9.03 22.25 -1.88
N SER A 100 -9.44 21.63 -2.98
CA SER A 100 -10.73 20.94 -3.06
C SER A 100 -10.67 19.66 -2.23
N GLU A 101 -11.80 19.32 -1.58
CA GLU A 101 -11.93 18.03 -0.91
C GLU A 101 -11.81 16.89 -1.94
N ASP A 102 -11.27 15.76 -1.49
CA ASP A 102 -11.09 14.58 -2.31
C ASP A 102 -12.43 14.13 -2.91
N CYS A 103 -12.43 13.89 -4.21
CA CYS A 103 -13.59 13.39 -4.93
C CYS A 103 -13.15 12.36 -5.98
N GLY A 104 -13.95 11.31 -6.15
CA GLY A 104 -13.65 10.23 -7.09
C GLY A 104 -13.79 8.85 -6.48
N THR A 105 -13.35 7.84 -7.24
CA THR A 105 -13.44 6.43 -6.88
C THR A 105 -12.12 5.95 -6.29
N PHE A 106 -12.06 5.63 -5.01
CA PHE A 106 -10.80 5.17 -4.40
C PHE A 106 -10.84 3.66 -4.18
N TYR A 107 -9.89 2.93 -4.77
CA TYR A 107 -9.84 1.48 -4.66
C TYR A 107 -9.11 1.03 -3.40
N ARG A 108 -9.60 -0.05 -2.79
CA ARG A 108 -8.94 -0.70 -1.66
C ARG A 108 -7.61 -1.34 -2.05
N ASP A 109 -7.51 -1.86 -3.26
CA ASP A 109 -6.26 -2.36 -3.84
C ASP A 109 -6.12 -1.81 -5.26
N ARG A 110 -5.16 -0.90 -5.44
CA ARG A 110 -4.96 -0.25 -6.72
C ARG A 110 -4.29 -1.17 -7.74
N ASN A 111 -3.37 -2.05 -7.33
CA ASN A 111 -2.80 -3.00 -8.29
C ASN A 111 -3.88 -3.95 -8.80
N ALA A 112 -4.75 -4.46 -7.91
CA ALA A 112 -5.88 -5.28 -8.31
C ALA A 112 -6.92 -4.52 -9.14
N ALA A 113 -7.17 -3.24 -8.87
CA ALA A 113 -8.13 -2.46 -9.66
C ALA A 113 -7.64 -2.20 -11.10
N PHE A 114 -6.33 -2.03 -11.27
CA PHE A 114 -5.67 -1.71 -12.55
C PHE A 114 -5.29 -2.96 -13.34
N TYR A 115 -5.01 -4.08 -12.67
CA TYR A 115 -4.74 -5.37 -13.29
C TYR A 115 -5.41 -6.53 -12.54
N PRO A 116 -6.75 -6.66 -12.63
CA PRO A 116 -7.54 -7.58 -11.80
C PRO A 116 -7.15 -9.05 -11.88
N LYS A 117 -6.71 -9.53 -13.05
CA LYS A 117 -6.37 -10.94 -13.23
C LYS A 117 -5.06 -11.31 -12.54
N HIS A 118 -4.07 -10.42 -12.57
CA HIS A 118 -2.72 -10.71 -12.11
C HIS A 118 -2.16 -9.56 -11.24
N PRO A 119 -2.74 -9.32 -10.05
CA PRO A 119 -2.46 -8.12 -9.24
C PRO A 119 -1.00 -7.95 -8.80
N LEU A 120 -0.19 -9.03 -8.79
CA LEU A 120 1.23 -8.98 -8.45
C LEU A 120 2.16 -8.97 -9.67
N GLU A 121 1.64 -9.17 -10.87
CA GLU A 121 2.45 -9.17 -12.11
C GLU A 121 3.23 -7.88 -12.35
N PRO A 122 2.67 -6.67 -12.12
CA PRO A 122 3.45 -5.43 -12.21
C PRO A 122 4.68 -5.43 -11.30
N ALA A 123 4.54 -5.95 -10.08
CA ALA A 123 5.64 -6.01 -9.12
C ALA A 123 6.70 -7.01 -9.57
N VAL A 124 6.31 -8.23 -9.94
CA VAL A 124 7.24 -9.25 -10.43
C VAL A 124 7.97 -8.80 -11.70
N ARG A 125 7.24 -8.26 -12.70
CA ARG A 125 7.89 -7.78 -13.92
C ARG A 125 8.81 -6.59 -13.67
N SER A 126 8.55 -5.76 -12.66
CA SER A 126 9.48 -4.71 -12.25
C SER A 126 10.78 -5.27 -11.66
N ILE A 127 10.71 -6.34 -10.86
CA ILE A 127 11.90 -7.01 -10.30
C ILE A 127 12.72 -7.61 -11.44
N LEU A 128 12.07 -8.38 -12.32
CA LEU A 128 12.72 -9.01 -13.47
C LEU A 128 13.35 -7.98 -14.42
N SER A 129 12.78 -6.79 -14.56
CA SER A 129 13.35 -5.75 -15.42
C SER A 129 14.56 -5.03 -14.80
N VAL A 130 14.57 -4.89 -13.46
CA VAL A 130 15.63 -4.15 -12.75
C VAL A 130 16.79 -5.08 -12.34
N ASN A 131 16.51 -6.35 -12.10
CA ASN A 131 17.46 -7.32 -11.54
C ASN A 131 17.56 -8.59 -12.39
N ALA A 132 17.33 -8.51 -13.71
CA ALA A 132 17.35 -9.66 -14.62
C ALA A 132 18.62 -10.52 -14.47
N ASP A 133 19.76 -9.85 -14.37
CA ASP A 133 21.09 -10.46 -14.43
C ASP A 133 21.69 -10.75 -13.05
N ILE A 134 20.89 -10.64 -11.99
CA ILE A 134 21.34 -10.77 -10.60
C ILE A 134 20.71 -12.01 -9.98
N LYS A 135 21.54 -12.87 -9.38
CA LYS A 135 21.06 -13.97 -8.54
C LYS A 135 20.41 -13.40 -7.27
N PRO A 136 19.15 -13.76 -6.94
CA PRO A 136 18.46 -13.20 -5.79
C PRO A 136 19.22 -13.43 -4.47
N THR A 137 19.83 -14.60 -4.30
CA THR A 137 20.60 -14.94 -3.09
C THR A 137 21.83 -14.08 -2.89
N ASP A 138 22.53 -13.71 -3.97
CA ASP A 138 23.71 -12.85 -3.89
C ASP A 138 23.36 -11.43 -3.43
N SER A 139 22.21 -10.90 -3.87
CA SER A 139 21.83 -9.51 -3.60
C SER A 139 20.90 -9.34 -2.39
N PHE A 140 20.00 -10.29 -2.17
CA PHE A 140 18.90 -10.18 -1.21
C PHE A 140 18.91 -11.27 -0.13
N GLY A 141 19.84 -12.24 -0.23
CA GLY A 141 19.86 -13.41 0.64
C GLY A 141 18.68 -14.35 0.33
N THR A 142 18.32 -15.19 1.30
CA THR A 142 17.13 -16.04 1.17
C THR A 142 15.88 -15.18 1.03
N VAL A 143 14.95 -15.57 0.16
CA VAL A 143 13.62 -14.95 0.05
C VAL A 143 12.59 -16.02 0.38
N ASP A 144 11.82 -15.81 1.44
CA ASP A 144 10.83 -16.78 1.92
C ASP A 144 9.40 -16.31 1.66
N LEU A 145 9.18 -15.00 1.68
CA LEU A 145 7.85 -14.40 1.65
C LEU A 145 7.81 -13.18 0.74
N PHE A 146 6.78 -13.08 -0.11
CA PHE A 146 6.46 -11.87 -0.85
C PHE A 146 5.04 -11.41 -0.49
N GLY A 147 4.91 -10.32 0.25
CA GLY A 147 3.63 -9.70 0.58
C GLY A 147 3.61 -8.21 0.27
N CYS A 148 2.42 -7.62 0.33
CA CYS A 148 2.31 -6.16 0.37
C CYS A 148 2.21 -5.65 1.81
N GLY A 149 2.51 -4.38 2.03
CA GLY A 149 2.44 -3.76 3.36
C GLY A 149 1.06 -3.92 4.01
N SER A 150 -0.01 -4.06 3.22
CA SER A 150 -1.36 -4.32 3.74
C SER A 150 -1.55 -5.77 4.23
N THR A 151 -1.06 -6.79 3.51
CA THR A 151 -1.17 -8.19 3.95
C THR A 151 -0.34 -8.44 5.20
N LEU A 152 0.91 -7.94 5.22
CA LEU A 152 1.78 -7.98 6.39
C LEU A 152 1.18 -7.22 7.59
N ALA A 153 0.60 -6.03 7.36
CA ALA A 153 -0.06 -5.27 8.42
C ALA A 153 -1.30 -5.98 8.99
N SER A 154 -2.07 -6.69 8.16
CA SER A 154 -3.20 -7.49 8.64
C SER A 154 -2.75 -8.64 9.55
N LEU A 155 -1.71 -9.36 9.15
CA LEU A 155 -1.12 -10.44 9.96
C LEU A 155 -0.49 -9.91 11.26
N LEU A 156 0.20 -8.76 11.22
CA LEU A 156 0.71 -8.11 12.42
C LEU A 156 -0.43 -7.65 13.35
N ARG A 157 -1.53 -7.11 12.80
CA ARG A 157 -2.73 -6.77 13.60
C ARG A 157 -3.35 -8.01 14.25
N PHE A 158 -3.39 -9.14 13.56
CA PHE A 158 -3.83 -10.41 14.14
C PHE A 158 -2.93 -10.84 15.31
N ALA A 159 -1.60 -10.81 15.14
CA ALA A 159 -0.65 -11.11 16.21
C ALA A 159 -0.80 -10.17 17.43
N ARG A 160 -1.29 -8.94 17.22
CA ARG A 160 -1.59 -7.94 18.26
C ARG A 160 -2.98 -8.08 18.89
N GLY A 161 -3.81 -9.02 18.42
CA GLY A 161 -5.20 -9.19 18.87
C GLY A 161 -6.13 -8.04 18.43
N LYS A 162 -5.81 -7.39 17.30
CA LYS A 162 -6.50 -6.20 16.76
C LYS A 162 -6.86 -6.37 15.28
N ALA A 163 -7.03 -7.59 14.82
CA ALA A 163 -7.32 -7.85 13.41
C ALA A 163 -8.76 -7.41 13.05
N PRO A 164 -8.93 -6.54 12.03
CA PRO A 164 -10.19 -6.49 11.31
C PRO A 164 -10.38 -7.79 10.53
N SER A 165 -11.56 -7.98 9.93
CA SER A 165 -11.73 -9.06 8.97
C SER A 165 -10.80 -8.88 7.76
N PHE A 166 -10.18 -9.97 7.31
CA PHE A 166 -9.35 -9.97 6.10
C PHE A 166 -9.29 -11.33 5.43
N ARG A 167 -8.96 -11.31 4.13
CA ARG A 167 -8.67 -12.48 3.32
C ARG A 167 -7.36 -12.27 2.56
N ILE A 168 -6.53 -13.31 2.50
CA ILE A 168 -5.25 -13.30 1.80
C ILE A 168 -5.13 -14.61 1.03
N LEU A 169 -4.95 -14.54 -0.29
CA LEU A 169 -4.58 -15.71 -1.06
C LEU A 169 -3.10 -16.00 -0.84
N VAL A 170 -2.78 -17.28 -0.71
CA VAL A 170 -1.44 -17.80 -0.51
C VAL A 170 -1.13 -18.76 -1.64
N GLU A 171 -0.09 -18.43 -2.39
CA GLU A 171 0.43 -19.23 -3.49
C GLU A 171 1.95 -19.34 -3.32
N VAL A 172 2.55 -20.39 -3.90
CA VAL A 172 3.99 -20.67 -3.77
C VAL A 172 4.58 -20.78 -5.16
N VAL A 173 5.70 -20.10 -5.40
CA VAL A 173 6.48 -20.19 -6.65
C VAL A 173 7.94 -20.42 -6.29
N GLY A 174 8.54 -21.48 -6.84
CA GLY A 174 9.80 -22.02 -6.31
C GLY A 174 9.66 -22.31 -4.82
N SER A 175 10.53 -21.68 -4.01
CA SER A 175 10.47 -21.75 -2.54
C SER A 175 9.75 -20.57 -1.88
N VAL A 176 9.35 -19.55 -2.63
CA VAL A 176 8.81 -18.28 -2.09
C VAL A 176 7.30 -18.36 -1.91
N VAL A 177 6.81 -17.89 -0.76
CA VAL A 177 5.38 -17.83 -0.45
C VAL A 177 4.83 -16.42 -0.74
N HIS A 178 3.86 -16.31 -1.64
CA HIS A 178 3.24 -15.06 -2.05
C HIS A 178 1.92 -14.82 -1.32
N LEU A 179 1.80 -13.66 -0.67
CA LEU A 179 0.61 -13.19 0.04
C LEU A 179 -0.11 -12.14 -0.79
N VAL A 180 -1.17 -12.56 -1.49
CA VAL A 180 -1.96 -11.71 -2.37
C VAL A 180 -3.22 -11.24 -1.65
N ARG A 181 -3.44 -9.94 -1.61
CA ARG A 181 -4.62 -9.35 -0.96
C ARG A 181 -5.90 -9.78 -1.67
N ARG A 182 -6.93 -10.18 -0.91
CA ARG A 182 -8.24 -10.53 -1.45
C ARG A 182 -9.35 -9.68 -0.87
N GLU A 183 -9.74 -8.67 -1.63
CA GLU A 183 -10.97 -7.90 -1.39
C GLU A 183 -12.18 -8.62 -2.00
N ARG A 184 -13.41 -8.14 -1.74
CA ARG A 184 -14.64 -8.74 -2.29
C ARG A 184 -14.69 -8.66 -3.81
N SER A 185 -14.05 -7.63 -4.37
CA SER A 185 -13.75 -7.54 -5.80
C SER A 185 -12.43 -6.80 -6.02
N PRO A 186 -11.73 -7.03 -7.14
CA PRO A 186 -10.52 -6.28 -7.48
C PRO A 186 -10.73 -4.76 -7.54
N ARG A 187 -11.97 -4.33 -7.79
CA ARG A 187 -12.37 -2.91 -7.85
C ARG A 187 -13.18 -2.47 -6.64
N GLU A 188 -13.06 -3.17 -5.50
CA GLU A 188 -13.73 -2.75 -4.27
C GLU A 188 -13.25 -1.36 -3.86
N THR A 189 -14.22 -0.47 -3.62
CA THR A 189 -13.96 0.93 -3.33
C THR A 189 -13.99 1.20 -1.83
N ILE A 190 -13.36 2.30 -1.45
CA ILE A 190 -13.48 2.89 -0.13
C ILE A 190 -14.70 3.82 -0.16
N PRO A 191 -15.78 3.52 0.59
CA PRO A 191 -16.95 4.37 0.62
C PRO A 191 -16.65 5.68 1.35
N ASP A 192 -17.35 6.75 0.97
CA ASP A 192 -17.41 8.02 1.69
C ASP A 192 -16.03 8.63 2.04
N VAL A 193 -15.06 8.53 1.12
CA VAL A 193 -13.76 9.19 1.29
C VAL A 193 -13.99 10.70 1.40
N ARG A 194 -13.56 11.25 2.53
CA ARG A 194 -13.61 12.67 2.86
C ARG A 194 -12.24 13.16 3.30
N GLY A 195 -12.03 14.47 3.19
CA GLY A 195 -10.76 15.10 3.51
C GLY A 195 -9.89 15.35 2.28
N TYR A 196 -8.58 15.37 2.51
CA TYR A 196 -7.61 15.91 1.55
C TYR A 196 -6.39 14.99 1.44
N GLY A 197 -6.58 13.68 1.64
CA GLY A 197 -5.53 12.67 1.57
C GLY A 197 -5.01 12.44 0.14
N HIS A 198 -5.76 12.84 -0.89
CA HIS A 198 -5.38 12.69 -2.30
C HIS A 198 -5.03 14.03 -2.95
N SER A 199 -5.88 15.04 -2.78
CA SER A 199 -5.69 16.40 -3.29
C SER A 199 -4.44 17.09 -2.74
N PHE A 200 -4.05 16.80 -1.49
CA PHE A 200 -2.83 17.35 -0.89
C PHE A 200 -1.56 16.82 -1.57
N PRO A 201 -1.27 15.50 -1.64
CA PRO A 201 -0.09 15.02 -2.35
C PRO A 201 -0.06 15.49 -3.80
N GLU A 202 -1.19 15.51 -4.51
CA GLU A 202 -1.27 16.07 -5.88
C GLU A 202 -0.79 17.52 -6.00
N SER A 203 -1.03 18.32 -4.96
CA SER A 203 -0.70 19.75 -4.96
C SER A 203 0.68 20.06 -4.35
N TYR A 204 1.19 19.19 -3.48
CA TYR A 204 2.44 19.39 -2.73
C TYR A 204 3.58 18.47 -3.18
N THR A 205 3.35 17.68 -4.23
CA THR A 205 4.38 16.91 -4.91
C THR A 205 4.31 17.13 -6.41
N THR A 206 5.43 16.86 -7.10
CA THR A 206 5.51 16.97 -8.56
C THR A 206 6.17 15.72 -9.13
N TRP A 207 5.61 15.16 -10.20
CA TRP A 207 6.27 14.12 -10.98
C TRP A 207 7.42 14.71 -11.79
N ASP A 208 8.62 14.15 -11.64
CA ASP A 208 9.77 14.51 -12.47
C ASP A 208 9.46 14.27 -13.97
N PRO A 209 10.08 15.02 -14.90
CA PRO A 209 9.76 14.94 -16.34
C PRO A 209 9.79 13.52 -16.92
N GLU A 210 10.73 12.69 -16.45
CA GLU A 210 10.94 11.32 -16.90
C GLU A 210 9.77 10.39 -16.59
N VAL A 211 9.02 10.65 -15.51
CA VAL A 211 7.88 9.83 -15.06
C VAL A 211 6.56 10.58 -15.11
N ARG A 212 6.49 11.63 -15.95
CA ARG A 212 5.27 12.41 -16.14
C ARG A 212 4.14 11.53 -16.67
N GLY A 213 2.92 11.75 -16.18
CA GLY A 213 1.75 10.92 -16.49
C GLY A 213 1.55 9.74 -15.53
N SER A 214 2.48 9.57 -14.58
CA SER A 214 2.29 8.70 -13.43
C SER A 214 1.04 9.07 -12.63
N SER A 215 0.38 8.06 -12.10
CA SER A 215 -0.69 8.21 -11.13
C SER A 215 -0.21 7.88 -9.72
N PHE A 216 0.49 6.75 -9.55
CA PHE A 216 1.01 6.33 -8.25
C PHE A 216 2.24 5.46 -8.40
N HIS A 217 3.01 5.39 -7.32
CA HIS A 217 4.30 4.72 -7.29
C HIS A 217 4.29 3.56 -6.31
N GLN A 218 4.66 2.38 -6.79
CA GLN A 218 4.81 1.17 -5.99
C GLN A 218 6.29 0.83 -5.85
N ARG A 219 6.67 0.35 -4.69
CA ARG A 219 8.05 0.05 -4.33
C ARG A 219 8.14 -1.30 -3.65
N ILE A 220 9.22 -2.01 -3.92
CA ILE A 220 9.51 -3.31 -3.33
C ILE A 220 10.83 -3.21 -2.60
N VAL A 221 10.80 -3.52 -1.30
CA VAL A 221 12.00 -3.64 -0.47
C VAL A 221 12.18 -5.07 0.00
N ASN A 222 13.43 -5.47 0.18
CA ASN A 222 13.84 -6.71 0.81
C ASN A 222 14.37 -6.40 2.21
N TYR A 223 14.03 -7.22 3.20
CA TYR A 223 14.65 -7.19 4.52
C TYR A 223 14.51 -8.55 5.22
N GLN A 224 15.35 -8.77 6.24
CA GLN A 224 15.28 -9.94 7.11
C GLN A 224 14.44 -9.65 8.35
N LEU A 225 13.58 -10.60 8.74
CA LEU A 225 12.81 -10.58 9.98
C LEU A 225 12.55 -12.02 10.45
N GLY A 226 12.95 -12.35 11.67
CA GLY A 226 12.69 -13.66 12.30
C GLY A 226 13.39 -14.84 11.61
N GLY A 227 14.51 -14.55 10.92
CA GLY A 227 15.19 -15.49 10.04
C GLY A 227 14.51 -15.72 8.68
N LEU A 228 13.45 -14.99 8.36
CA LEU A 228 12.79 -15.02 7.06
C LEU A 228 13.25 -13.83 6.22
N GLY A 229 13.49 -14.06 4.93
CA GLY A 229 13.63 -12.98 3.97
C GLY A 229 12.31 -12.57 3.35
N ILE A 230 12.03 -11.26 3.39
CA ILE A 230 10.73 -10.71 3.05
C ILE A 230 10.87 -9.68 1.95
N PHE A 231 10.16 -9.89 0.85
CA PHE A 231 9.82 -8.84 -0.11
C PHE A 231 8.52 -8.16 0.33
N CYS A 232 8.60 -6.84 0.55
CA CYS A 232 7.48 -6.00 0.97
C CYS A 232 7.17 -4.98 -0.13
N LEU A 233 6.01 -5.15 -0.78
CA LEU A 233 5.45 -4.22 -1.77
C LEU A 233 4.59 -3.15 -1.07
N PHE A 234 4.82 -1.87 -1.38
CA PHE A 234 4.00 -0.79 -0.85
C PHE A 234 3.97 0.44 -1.76
N GLU A 235 2.95 1.27 -1.59
CA GLU A 235 2.91 2.60 -2.21
C GLU A 235 3.78 3.58 -1.44
N GLY A 236 4.65 4.31 -2.14
CA GLY A 236 5.41 5.43 -1.61
C GLY A 236 4.82 6.76 -2.07
N ASP A 237 4.41 7.62 -1.12
CA ASP A 237 3.72 8.88 -1.43
C ASP A 237 4.64 9.92 -2.09
N GLY A 238 5.95 9.82 -1.85
CA GLY A 238 6.91 10.69 -2.49
C GLY A 238 8.35 10.47 -2.01
N TYR A 239 9.25 11.33 -2.47
CA TYR A 239 10.61 11.43 -1.95
C TYR A 239 11.00 12.87 -1.59
N LEU A 240 11.83 13.01 -0.55
CA LEU A 240 12.47 14.26 -0.16
C LEU A 240 13.71 14.48 -1.04
N PRO A 241 13.84 15.62 -1.73
CA PRO A 241 15.08 15.94 -2.42
C PRO A 241 16.19 16.23 -1.39
N SER A 242 17.41 15.79 -1.69
CA SER A 242 18.58 16.06 -0.84
C SER A 242 18.75 17.57 -0.60
N GLU A 243 19.21 17.95 0.60
CA GLU A 243 19.33 19.32 1.12
C GLU A 243 20.07 20.33 0.23
N LYS A 244 20.77 19.88 -0.81
CA LYS A 244 21.31 20.78 -1.84
C LYS A 244 20.21 21.54 -2.64
N THR A 245 18.92 21.34 -2.34
CA THR A 245 17.82 21.84 -3.17
C THR A 245 16.56 22.37 -2.46
N LEU A 246 16.50 22.52 -1.12
CA LEU A 246 15.31 23.07 -0.44
C LEU A 246 15.61 24.35 0.36
N PRO A 247 14.85 25.45 0.13
CA PRO A 247 14.85 26.61 1.01
C PRO A 247 13.97 26.35 2.25
N THR A 248 14.58 26.44 3.44
CA THR A 248 13.92 26.37 4.74
C THR A 248 13.02 27.59 4.95
N VAL A 249 11.71 27.39 5.11
CA VAL A 249 10.79 28.43 5.63
C VAL A 249 10.33 28.00 7.02
N THR A 250 10.86 28.66 8.05
CA THR A 250 10.43 28.51 9.45
C THR A 250 9.44 29.62 9.78
N ALA A 251 8.29 29.29 10.39
CA ALA A 251 7.34 30.26 10.95
C ALA A 251 7.08 29.96 12.46
N PRO A 252 6.70 30.97 13.27
CA PRO A 252 6.99 31.04 14.70
C PRO A 252 5.99 30.28 15.60
N LYS A 253 6.50 29.83 16.76
CA LYS A 253 5.75 29.14 17.83
C LYS A 253 4.95 30.14 18.68
N GLU A 254 3.69 29.84 18.96
CA GLU A 254 3.03 30.26 20.21
C GLU A 254 2.16 29.13 20.81
N THR A 255 2.01 29.21 22.13
CA THR A 255 1.62 28.16 23.08
C THR A 255 0.21 28.45 23.61
N ILE A 256 -0.59 27.42 23.99
CA ILE A 256 -1.35 27.30 25.27
C ILE A 256 -2.57 26.34 25.22
N VAL A 257 -2.48 25.34 26.12
CA VAL A 257 -3.44 24.69 27.06
C VAL A 257 -4.68 23.90 26.58
N ARG A 258 -4.78 22.71 27.20
CA ARG A 258 -5.66 21.55 27.00
C ARG A 258 -7.08 21.70 27.59
N GLY A 259 -8.03 21.02 26.95
CA GLY A 259 -9.29 20.55 27.55
C GLY A 259 -9.77 19.31 26.80
N SER A 260 -9.93 18.19 27.50
CA SER A 260 -10.11 16.83 26.96
C SER A 260 -11.57 16.39 26.90
N THR A 261 -11.97 15.67 25.84
CA THR A 261 -12.81 14.45 25.89
C THR A 261 -12.69 13.67 24.55
N PRO A 262 -12.43 12.36 24.56
CA PRO A 262 -12.26 11.57 23.35
C PRO A 262 -13.59 10.94 22.89
N SER A 263 -13.89 11.02 21.59
CA SER A 263 -14.85 10.11 20.95
C SER A 263 -14.15 9.29 19.87
N THR A 264 -14.26 7.98 20.04
CA THR A 264 -13.60 6.89 19.35
C THR A 264 -14.20 6.68 17.96
N ASP A 265 -13.36 6.63 16.93
CA ASP A 265 -13.62 5.91 15.68
C ASP A 265 -12.28 5.70 14.95
N GLU A 266 -11.57 4.65 15.35
CA GLU A 266 -10.38 4.13 14.66
C GLU A 266 -10.78 2.77 14.06
N GLY A 267 -11.41 2.82 12.89
CA GLY A 267 -11.82 1.65 12.11
C GLY A 267 -11.30 1.75 10.67
N ALA A 268 -10.30 0.93 10.34
CA ALA A 268 -9.97 0.46 9.00
C ALA A 268 -10.00 1.48 7.82
N PHE A 269 -9.08 2.45 7.80
CA PHE A 269 -8.69 3.14 6.55
C PHE A 269 -7.18 2.98 6.30
N SER A 270 -6.81 1.79 5.85
CA SER A 270 -5.50 1.49 5.28
C SER A 270 -5.58 1.61 3.76
N CYS A 271 -5.70 2.84 3.27
CA CYS A 271 -5.45 3.30 1.89
C CYS A 271 -5.75 4.81 1.86
N LEU A 272 -4.80 5.65 2.26
CA LEU A 272 -4.76 7.02 1.75
C LEU A 272 -3.53 7.01 0.83
N SER A 273 -3.79 7.17 -0.46
CA SER A 273 -2.85 6.96 -1.56
C SER A 273 -3.31 7.75 -2.78
N VAL A 274 -2.48 8.68 -3.26
CA VAL A 274 -2.67 9.73 -4.28
C VAL A 274 -3.61 9.38 -5.45
N SER A 275 -4.50 10.29 -5.86
CA SER A 275 -5.39 10.33 -7.06
C SER A 275 -5.89 9.03 -7.67
N SER A 276 -7.20 8.94 -7.97
CA SER A 276 -7.71 7.88 -8.84
C SER A 276 -7.58 8.26 -10.32
N PRO A 277 -6.71 7.61 -11.11
CA PRO A 277 -6.67 7.82 -12.54
C PRO A 277 -7.76 6.95 -13.21
N MET A 278 -8.05 7.18 -14.48
CA MET A 278 -8.93 6.29 -15.25
C MET A 278 -8.38 4.86 -15.17
N VAL A 279 -9.17 3.94 -14.62
CA VAL A 279 -8.88 2.50 -14.74
C VAL A 279 -9.00 2.08 -16.20
N PRO A 280 -8.15 1.15 -16.68
CA PRO A 280 -8.33 0.51 -17.97
C PRO A 280 -9.76 0.02 -18.17
N SER A 281 -10.39 0.43 -19.27
CA SER A 281 -11.74 -0.02 -19.61
C SER A 281 -11.66 -1.44 -20.15
N SER A 282 -12.07 -2.45 -19.37
CA SER A 282 -12.48 -3.72 -19.97
C SER A 282 -13.75 -3.47 -20.77
N ALA A 283 -13.65 -3.51 -22.10
CA ALA A 283 -14.79 -3.40 -22.98
C ALA A 283 -15.75 -4.57 -22.73
N ASN A 284 -16.82 -4.32 -21.96
CA ASN A 284 -18.01 -5.17 -21.99
C ASN A 284 -18.78 -4.87 -23.27
N ASN A 285 -18.31 -5.41 -24.41
CA ASN A 285 -19.09 -5.52 -25.62
C ASN A 285 -19.57 -6.98 -25.75
N PRO A 286 -20.88 -7.28 -25.67
CA PRO A 286 -21.42 -8.64 -25.78
C PRO A 286 -21.29 -9.28 -27.18
N GLY A 287 -20.45 -8.74 -28.07
CA GLY A 287 -20.40 -9.13 -29.49
C GLY A 287 -19.04 -9.09 -30.16
N ALA A 288 -17.95 -8.85 -29.44
CA ALA A 288 -16.60 -8.86 -30.02
C ALA A 288 -15.84 -10.10 -29.56
N ARG A 289 -15.78 -11.12 -30.42
CA ARG A 289 -14.74 -12.15 -30.36
C ARG A 289 -13.43 -11.50 -30.77
N SER A 290 -12.66 -11.01 -29.80
CA SER A 290 -11.21 -10.82 -29.96
C SER A 290 -10.53 -11.63 -28.85
N ASP A 291 -10.05 -12.81 -29.24
CA ASP A 291 -9.04 -13.56 -28.50
C ASP A 291 -7.81 -12.66 -28.31
N GLY A 292 -7.58 -12.21 -27.07
CA GLY A 292 -6.44 -11.36 -26.72
C GLY A 292 -6.74 -10.46 -25.52
N GLU A 293 -6.23 -10.83 -24.36
CA GLU A 293 -6.38 -10.08 -23.11
C GLU A 293 -5.50 -8.81 -23.12
N PRO A 294 -5.87 -7.72 -22.41
CA PRO A 294 -5.04 -6.53 -22.37
C PRO A 294 -3.74 -6.84 -21.61
N GLU A 295 -2.65 -7.01 -22.35
CA GLU A 295 -1.30 -7.26 -21.83
C GLU A 295 -0.77 -6.04 -21.06
N LEU A 296 -0.12 -6.29 -19.91
CA LEU A 296 0.55 -5.25 -19.14
C LEU A 296 1.71 -4.65 -19.97
N GLN A 297 1.60 -3.36 -20.30
CA GLN A 297 2.60 -2.62 -21.03
C GLN A 297 3.68 -2.09 -20.08
N ILE A 298 4.95 -2.28 -20.43
CA ILE A 298 6.09 -1.81 -19.65
C ILE A 298 6.90 -0.84 -20.49
N SER A 299 7.24 0.30 -19.89
CA SER A 299 8.17 1.27 -20.45
C SER A 299 9.31 1.53 -19.47
N VAL A 300 10.52 1.74 -19.99
CA VAL A 300 11.67 2.07 -19.16
C VAL A 300 11.72 3.58 -18.94
N ALA A 301 11.59 4.01 -17.69
CA ALA A 301 11.65 5.43 -17.32
C ALA A 301 11.93 5.61 -15.82
N GLY A 302 12.64 6.68 -15.48
CA GLY A 302 13.01 7.02 -14.11
C GLY A 302 14.10 6.12 -13.52
N HIS A 303 14.29 6.24 -12.20
CA HIS A 303 15.36 5.58 -11.46
C HIS A 303 14.98 5.37 -9.99
N LEU A 304 15.57 4.34 -9.39
CA LEU A 304 15.38 4.04 -7.97
C LEU A 304 15.88 5.22 -7.11
N LYS A 305 14.98 5.83 -6.35
CA LYS A 305 15.35 6.77 -5.28
C LYS A 305 15.90 6.00 -4.07
N PRO A 306 16.85 6.54 -3.30
CA PRO A 306 17.29 5.95 -2.02
C PRO A 306 16.13 5.77 -1.03
N GLN A 307 16.16 4.67 -0.27
CA GLN A 307 15.09 4.35 0.69
C GLN A 307 14.96 5.41 1.81
N ASP A 308 16.08 6.00 2.22
CA ASP A 308 16.14 7.06 3.24
C ASP A 308 15.48 8.38 2.81
N SER A 309 15.29 8.59 1.51
CA SER A 309 14.59 9.75 0.97
C SER A 309 13.07 9.58 0.86
N ILE A 310 12.56 8.35 0.97
CA ILE A 310 11.14 8.07 0.79
C ILE A 310 10.35 8.58 1.98
N PHE A 311 9.18 9.17 1.73
CA PHE A 311 8.26 9.57 2.78
C PHE A 311 6.86 8.98 2.59
N GLU A 312 6.17 8.90 3.72
CA GLU A 312 4.74 8.64 3.84
C GLU A 312 4.02 9.95 4.20
N LEU A 313 2.75 10.09 3.84
CA LEU A 313 2.01 11.32 4.05
C LEU A 313 0.69 11.08 4.78
N LYS A 314 0.40 11.95 5.75
CA LYS A 314 -0.91 11.98 6.41
C LYS A 314 -1.47 13.39 6.53
N THR A 315 -2.74 13.54 6.17
CA THR A 315 -3.49 14.79 6.38
C THR A 315 -4.47 14.65 7.53
N ARG A 316 -4.61 15.72 8.32
CA ARG A 316 -5.57 15.81 9.44
C ARG A 316 -6.16 17.21 9.54
N SER A 317 -7.37 17.32 10.08
CA SER A 317 -7.91 18.62 10.47
C SER A 317 -7.03 19.24 11.57
N ILE A 318 -6.79 20.55 11.51
CA ILE A 318 -6.05 21.31 12.54
C ILE A 318 -6.66 21.12 13.93
N LYS A 319 -7.97 20.81 14.02
CA LYS A 319 -8.64 20.50 15.28
C LYS A 319 -8.03 19.31 16.01
N ARG A 320 -7.43 18.36 15.27
CA ARG A 320 -6.77 17.16 15.83
C ARG A 320 -5.26 17.33 16.02
N GLN A 321 -4.72 18.53 15.87
CA GLN A 321 -3.29 18.79 16.04
C GLN A 321 -2.78 18.41 17.44
N HIS A 322 -3.61 18.63 18.46
CA HIS A 322 -3.30 18.26 19.85
C HIS A 322 -3.24 16.73 20.08
N GLU A 323 -3.72 15.92 19.14
CA GLU A 323 -3.72 14.46 19.17
C GLU A 323 -2.57 13.87 18.33
N GLN A 324 -1.51 14.64 18.03
CA GLN A 324 -0.42 14.20 17.15
C GLN A 324 0.08 12.79 17.50
N ASP A 325 0.40 12.53 18.76
CA ASP A 325 0.92 11.23 19.18
C ASP A 325 -0.06 10.10 18.85
N ALA A 326 -1.35 10.30 19.13
CA ALA A 326 -2.39 9.32 18.82
C ALA A 326 -2.56 9.10 17.30
N ILE A 327 -2.35 10.14 16.48
CA ILE A 327 -2.35 10.04 15.01
C ILE A 327 -1.12 9.27 14.52
N MET A 328 0.04 9.48 15.15
CA MET A 328 1.31 8.85 14.77
C MET A 328 1.37 7.38 15.15
N GLN A 329 0.92 7.00 16.35
CA GLN A 329 0.99 5.61 16.85
C GLN A 329 0.53 4.53 15.83
N PRO A 330 -0.63 4.64 15.14
CA PRO A 330 -1.04 3.65 14.14
C PRO A 330 -0.17 3.68 12.87
N GLN A 331 0.55 4.77 12.58
CA GLN A 331 1.47 4.84 11.45
C GLN A 331 2.81 4.15 11.76
N LEU A 332 3.28 4.11 13.01
CA LEU A 332 4.59 3.56 13.36
C LEU A 332 4.75 2.10 12.91
N ALA A 333 3.74 1.25 13.14
CA ALA A 333 3.74 -0.14 12.68
C ALA A 333 3.84 -0.27 11.14
N ARG A 334 3.19 0.65 10.42
CA ARG A 334 3.19 0.69 8.95
C ARG A 334 4.55 1.13 8.42
N LEU A 335 5.12 2.18 9.01
CA LEU A 335 6.45 2.69 8.68
C LEU A 335 7.52 1.66 8.99
N TRP A 336 7.39 0.92 10.10
CA TRP A 336 8.23 -0.22 10.45
C TRP A 336 8.17 -1.32 9.37
N LEU A 337 6.99 -1.81 9.00
CA LEU A 337 6.88 -2.86 7.96
C LEU A 337 7.44 -2.42 6.59
N ARG A 338 7.34 -1.13 6.27
CA ARG A 338 7.78 -0.59 4.96
C ARG A 338 9.21 -0.03 4.99
N GLN A 339 9.81 0.03 6.17
CA GLN A 339 11.11 0.66 6.43
C GLN A 339 11.18 2.08 5.82
N VAL A 340 10.12 2.87 6.00
CA VAL A 340 10.03 4.26 5.51
C VAL A 340 10.37 5.19 6.67
N PRO A 341 11.45 5.99 6.59
CA PRO A 341 11.94 6.76 7.73
C PRO A 341 11.32 8.15 7.86
N ASN A 342 10.65 8.65 6.82
CA ASN A 342 10.08 10.01 6.82
C ASN A 342 8.55 9.99 6.82
N LEU A 343 7.95 10.88 7.61
CA LEU A 343 6.52 11.14 7.64
C LEU A 343 6.25 12.63 7.41
N VAL A 344 5.41 12.94 6.41
CA VAL A 344 4.84 14.26 6.21
C VAL A 344 3.46 14.30 6.86
N LEU A 345 3.34 15.01 7.99
CA LEU A 345 2.08 15.21 8.70
C LEU A 345 1.57 16.64 8.45
N ALA A 346 0.47 16.75 7.73
CA ALA A 346 -0.07 18.03 7.27
C ALA A 346 -1.45 18.31 7.89
N TYR A 347 -1.56 19.43 8.59
CA TYR A 347 -2.78 19.89 9.23
C TYR A 347 -3.48 20.97 8.39
N HIS A 348 -4.80 20.85 8.25
CA HIS A 348 -5.60 21.78 7.45
C HIS A 348 -6.79 22.38 8.19
N THR A 349 -7.17 23.59 7.76
CA THR A 349 -8.50 24.17 8.00
C THR A 349 -9.30 24.09 6.70
N SER A 350 -10.16 23.08 6.60
CA SER A 350 -11.03 22.85 5.43
C SER A 350 -10.31 22.78 4.06
N GLY A 351 -9.05 22.31 4.01
CA GLY A 351 -8.26 22.22 2.78
C GLY A 351 -7.19 23.30 2.63
N LEU A 352 -7.13 24.29 3.53
CA LEU A 352 -6.00 25.21 3.64
C LEU A 352 -4.97 24.64 4.63
N PHE A 353 -3.78 24.34 4.13
CA PHE A 353 -2.69 23.72 4.90
C PHE A 353 -1.65 24.76 5.30
N THR A 354 -1.60 25.08 6.60
CA THR A 354 -0.67 26.08 7.16
C THR A 354 0.32 25.50 8.17
N ASP A 355 0.13 24.25 8.58
CA ASP A 355 1.06 23.51 9.45
C ASP A 355 1.37 22.18 8.78
N ILE A 356 2.55 22.09 8.17
CA ILE A 356 3.05 20.91 7.48
C ILE A 356 4.37 20.53 8.13
N ARG A 357 4.45 19.32 8.66
CA ARG A 357 5.61 18.81 9.38
C ARG A 357 6.24 17.70 8.58
N VAL A 358 7.48 17.90 8.14
CA VAL A 358 8.32 16.86 7.55
C VAL A 358 9.17 16.31 8.69
N MET A 359 9.00 15.04 9.02
CA MET A 359 9.57 14.43 10.22
C MET A 359 10.38 13.20 9.83
N ASP A 360 11.63 13.12 10.30
CA ASP A 360 12.31 11.84 10.48
C ASP A 360 11.68 11.16 11.71
N VAL A 361 11.24 9.91 11.55
CA VAL A 361 10.52 9.15 12.58
C VAL A 361 11.23 7.84 12.93
N GLN A 362 12.52 7.70 12.60
CA GLN A 362 13.30 6.49 12.87
C GLN A 362 13.38 6.18 14.37
N SER A 363 13.55 7.20 15.22
CA SER A 363 13.56 7.03 16.68
C SER A 363 12.23 6.48 17.20
N GLU A 364 11.12 7.05 16.75
CA GLU A 364 9.77 6.69 17.15
C GLU A 364 9.42 5.28 16.68
N VAL A 365 9.85 4.90 15.48
CA VAL A 365 9.71 3.54 14.96
C VAL A 365 10.56 2.55 15.79
N SER A 366 11.78 2.91 16.16
CA SER A 366 12.63 2.07 17.01
C SER A 366 12.04 1.87 18.41
N ASP A 367 11.48 2.92 19.01
CA ASP A 367 10.84 2.82 20.32
C ASP A 367 9.52 2.03 20.26
N TRP A 368 8.78 2.16 19.16
CA TRP A 368 7.61 1.32 18.88
C TRP A 368 7.99 -0.16 18.76
N GLU A 369 9.07 -0.48 18.03
CA GLU A 369 9.59 -1.85 17.88
C GLU A 369 9.93 -2.47 19.24
N LYS A 370 10.67 -1.75 20.09
CA LYS A 370 11.00 -2.21 21.46
C LYS A 370 9.75 -2.47 22.29
N LYS A 371 8.77 -1.56 22.22
CA LYS A 371 7.51 -1.68 22.97
C LYS A 371 6.65 -2.85 22.50
N GLU A 372 6.69 -3.19 21.23
CA GLU A 372 5.85 -4.23 20.61
C GLU A 372 6.61 -5.56 20.39
N ALA A 373 7.81 -5.72 20.97
CA ALA A 373 8.66 -6.91 20.80
C ALA A 373 7.92 -8.25 20.99
N ALA A 374 7.06 -8.35 22.02
CA ALA A 374 6.26 -9.56 22.25
C ALA A 374 5.25 -9.83 21.12
N ALA A 375 4.62 -8.79 20.59
CA ALA A 375 3.69 -8.92 19.45
C ALA A 375 4.44 -9.21 18.15
N ILE A 376 5.64 -8.65 17.97
CA ILE A 376 6.52 -8.95 16.85
C ILE A 376 6.98 -10.42 16.91
N GLY A 377 7.30 -10.95 18.09
CA GLY A 377 7.59 -12.38 18.28
C GLY A 377 6.45 -13.28 17.82
N LYS A 378 5.20 -12.96 18.20
CA LYS A 378 4.01 -13.66 17.70
C LYS A 378 3.83 -13.52 16.19
N PHE A 379 4.09 -12.35 15.64
CA PHE A 379 4.01 -12.09 14.21
C PHE A 379 5.05 -12.92 13.43
N VAL A 380 6.28 -13.01 13.92
CA VAL A 380 7.33 -13.87 13.36
C VAL A 380 6.91 -15.35 13.40
N ALA A 381 6.43 -15.83 14.54
CA ALA A 381 5.95 -17.21 14.68
C ALA A 381 4.82 -17.50 13.68
N LEU A 382 3.89 -16.55 13.50
CA LEU A 382 2.80 -16.65 12.53
C LEU A 382 3.32 -16.76 11.09
N LEU A 383 4.25 -15.87 10.70
CA LEU A 383 4.81 -15.90 9.35
C LEU A 383 5.50 -17.23 9.06
N ARG A 384 6.27 -17.76 10.01
CA ARG A 384 6.94 -19.06 9.87
C ARG A 384 5.94 -20.20 9.70
N GLN A 385 4.89 -20.25 10.54
CA GLN A 385 3.84 -21.25 10.40
C GLN A 385 3.11 -21.15 9.05
N ILE A 386 2.82 -19.95 8.57
CA ILE A 386 2.22 -19.74 7.24
C ILE A 386 3.15 -20.28 6.14
N VAL A 387 4.44 -19.98 6.22
CA VAL A 387 5.44 -20.45 5.25
C VAL A 387 5.53 -21.98 5.25
N ASP A 388 5.64 -22.60 6.42
CA ASP A 388 5.73 -24.05 6.58
C ASP A 388 4.49 -24.77 6.04
N ILE A 389 3.30 -24.26 6.36
CA ILE A 389 2.02 -24.79 5.87
C ILE A 389 1.93 -24.64 4.35
N ALA A 390 2.25 -23.46 3.81
CA ALA A 390 2.16 -23.16 2.38
C ALA A 390 3.11 -24.05 1.56
N ARG A 391 4.38 -24.16 1.97
CA ARG A 391 5.37 -25.04 1.32
C ARG A 391 4.99 -26.51 1.41
N SER A 392 4.42 -26.95 2.54
CA SER A 392 3.89 -28.31 2.65
C SER A 392 2.75 -28.56 1.67
N GLY A 393 1.90 -27.55 1.42
CA GLY A 393 0.82 -27.63 0.43
C GLY A 393 1.26 -27.63 -1.03
N LEU A 394 2.43 -27.06 -1.34
CA LEU A 394 3.04 -27.10 -2.68
C LEU A 394 3.20 -28.55 -3.16
N THR A 395 3.67 -29.45 -2.29
CA THR A 395 3.81 -30.89 -2.61
C THR A 395 2.50 -31.56 -3.02
N SER A 396 1.37 -30.98 -2.60
CA SER A 396 0.02 -31.45 -2.91
C SER A 396 -0.65 -30.65 -4.04
N GLY A 397 0.05 -29.68 -4.65
CA GLY A 397 -0.48 -28.79 -5.69
C GLY A 397 -1.62 -27.87 -5.23
N ARG A 398 -1.73 -27.59 -3.92
CA ARG A 398 -2.87 -26.87 -3.34
C ARG A 398 -2.58 -25.38 -3.20
N ARG A 399 -3.50 -24.56 -3.70
CA ARG A 399 -3.55 -23.12 -3.42
C ARG A 399 -4.36 -22.86 -2.15
N MET A 400 -3.88 -21.95 -1.30
CA MET A 400 -4.47 -21.71 0.03
C MET A 400 -5.01 -20.30 0.22
N GLU A 401 -5.92 -20.13 1.16
CA GLU A 401 -6.44 -18.83 1.56
C GLU A 401 -6.40 -18.69 3.09
N LEU A 402 -5.91 -17.55 3.56
CA LEU A 402 -6.01 -17.15 4.96
C LEU A 402 -7.26 -16.30 5.16
N THR A 403 -8.04 -16.61 6.19
CA THR A 403 -9.19 -15.80 6.59
C THR A 403 -9.15 -15.53 8.09
N CYS A 404 -9.36 -14.27 8.46
CA CYS A 404 -9.58 -13.86 9.84
C CYS A 404 -10.90 -13.10 9.89
N ASP A 405 -11.77 -13.46 10.83
CA ASP A 405 -12.94 -12.65 11.17
C ASP A 405 -12.55 -11.56 12.16
N GLU A 406 -13.35 -10.49 12.22
CA GLU A 406 -13.08 -9.37 13.11
C GLU A 406 -13.09 -9.82 14.58
N GLY A 407 -12.02 -9.49 15.31
CA GLY A 407 -11.85 -9.87 16.72
C GLY A 407 -11.59 -11.36 16.97
N ALA A 408 -11.43 -12.17 15.91
CA ALA A 408 -11.11 -13.58 16.06
C ALA A 408 -9.66 -13.77 16.54
N ASN A 409 -9.46 -14.76 17.41
CA ASN A 409 -8.13 -15.21 17.84
C ASN A 409 -7.62 -16.40 17.02
N ILE A 410 -8.35 -16.80 15.98
CA ILE A 410 -8.02 -17.93 15.10
C ILE A 410 -7.90 -17.40 13.68
N LEU A 411 -6.77 -17.70 13.04
CA LEU A 411 -6.57 -17.54 11.61
C LEU A 411 -6.84 -18.89 10.94
N CYS A 412 -7.86 -18.97 10.09
CA CYS A 412 -8.13 -20.19 9.32
C CYS A 412 -7.29 -20.21 8.05
N VAL A 413 -6.64 -21.35 7.78
CA VAL A 413 -6.05 -21.67 6.48
C VAL A 413 -7.01 -22.59 5.73
N ARG A 414 -7.43 -22.17 4.56
CA ARG A 414 -8.48 -22.82 3.75
C ARG A 414 -7.95 -23.23 2.38
N ASP A 415 -8.64 -24.16 1.74
CA ASP A 415 -8.48 -24.35 0.29
C ASP A 415 -8.94 -23.07 -0.45
N GLN A 416 -8.24 -22.67 -1.50
CA GLN A 416 -8.77 -21.67 -2.42
C GLN A 416 -9.95 -22.21 -3.23
N GLU A 417 -10.81 -21.29 -3.68
CA GLU A 417 -11.82 -21.63 -4.66
C GLU A 417 -11.18 -21.96 -6.03
N PRO A 418 -11.66 -22.98 -6.75
CA PRO A 418 -11.02 -23.44 -7.98
C PRO A 418 -10.88 -22.37 -9.07
N ASP A 419 -11.88 -21.49 -9.19
CA ASP A 419 -12.02 -20.54 -10.31
C ASP A 419 -11.24 -19.22 -10.12
N LEU A 420 -10.44 -19.10 -9.06
CA LEU A 420 -9.62 -17.90 -8.86
C LEU A 420 -8.45 -17.88 -9.86
N PRO A 421 -8.23 -16.74 -10.56
CA PRO A 421 -7.08 -16.60 -11.43
C PRO A 421 -5.78 -16.65 -10.62
N GLN A 422 -4.71 -17.13 -11.24
CA GLN A 422 -3.37 -17.03 -10.65
C GLN A 422 -2.92 -15.58 -10.60
N PHE A 423 -2.11 -15.22 -9.60
CA PHE A 423 -1.65 -13.85 -9.41
C PHE A 423 -0.66 -13.34 -10.47
N LEU A 424 -0.14 -14.23 -11.32
CA LEU A 424 0.71 -13.95 -12.48
C LEU A 424 0.13 -14.63 -13.74
N SER A 425 0.37 -14.02 -14.90
CA SER A 425 0.26 -14.72 -16.17
C SER A 425 1.24 -15.90 -16.24
N GLN A 426 0.93 -16.91 -17.05
CA GLN A 426 1.76 -18.12 -17.18
C GLN A 426 3.19 -17.81 -17.65
N ASP A 427 3.36 -16.83 -18.54
CA ASP A 427 4.69 -16.41 -19.01
C ASP A 427 5.50 -15.75 -17.90
N THR A 428 4.88 -14.81 -17.16
CA THR A 428 5.53 -14.14 -16.03
C THR A 428 5.83 -15.13 -14.90
N LEU A 429 4.93 -16.10 -14.64
CA LEU A 429 5.14 -17.13 -13.62
C LEU A 429 6.40 -17.94 -13.90
N LYS A 430 6.59 -18.42 -15.13
CA LYS A 430 7.78 -19.18 -15.52
C LYS A 430 9.07 -18.38 -15.38
N LYS A 431 9.07 -17.14 -15.88
CA LYS A 431 10.23 -16.24 -15.75
C LYS A 431 10.57 -15.95 -14.28
N TRP A 432 9.53 -15.81 -13.47
CA TRP A 432 9.68 -15.59 -12.04
C TRP A 432 10.23 -16.81 -11.31
N GLU A 433 9.72 -18.00 -11.62
CA GLU A 433 10.25 -19.27 -11.10
C GLU A 433 11.72 -19.44 -11.48
N THR A 434 12.09 -19.25 -12.76
CA THR A 434 13.49 -19.31 -13.21
C THR A 434 14.39 -18.27 -12.54
N TRP A 435 13.90 -17.06 -12.28
CA TRP A 435 14.69 -16.04 -11.60
C TRP A 435 14.89 -16.36 -10.10
N LEU A 436 13.92 -17.03 -9.48
CA LEU A 436 14.00 -17.48 -8.09
C LEU A 436 14.82 -18.76 -7.89
N ASP A 437 14.73 -19.69 -8.85
CA ASP A 437 15.42 -20.97 -8.80
C ASP A 437 16.88 -20.79 -9.27
N GLU A 438 17.79 -21.04 -8.34
CA GLU A 438 19.24 -20.76 -8.46
C GLU A 438 20.00 -21.74 -9.39
N ASP A 439 19.32 -22.53 -10.22
CA ASP A 439 19.97 -23.58 -11.00
C ASP A 439 20.88 -23.00 -12.10
N ASP A 440 22.18 -23.28 -11.92
CA ASP A 440 23.30 -22.90 -12.77
C ASP A 440 23.08 -23.29 -14.24
N THR A 441 22.92 -22.28 -15.08
CA THR A 441 23.23 -22.40 -16.53
C THR A 441 24.73 -22.21 -16.78
N SER A 442 25.60 -22.78 -15.94
CA SER A 442 27.06 -22.76 -16.12
C SER A 442 27.74 -24.13 -16.16
N HIS A 443 27.05 -25.18 -16.62
CA HIS A 443 27.71 -26.44 -16.98
C HIS A 443 27.20 -27.04 -18.31
N SER A 444 27.76 -26.53 -19.41
CA SER A 444 27.93 -27.17 -20.74
C SER A 444 28.72 -26.16 -21.59
N ASP A 445 29.95 -26.37 -22.08
CA ASP A 445 30.68 -27.58 -22.43
C ASP A 445 32.18 -27.36 -22.18
N VAL A 446 32.80 -28.22 -21.37
CA VAL A 446 34.23 -28.50 -21.54
C VAL A 446 34.28 -29.51 -22.67
N ASP A 447 34.72 -29.05 -23.83
CA ASP A 447 34.99 -29.85 -25.01
C ASP A 447 36.15 -30.80 -24.68
N ASP A 448 35.82 -32.01 -24.24
CA ASP A 448 36.73 -33.16 -24.27
C ASP A 448 37.00 -33.50 -25.73
N SER A 449 38.07 -32.93 -26.28
CA SER A 449 38.72 -33.42 -27.48
C SER A 449 40.17 -33.78 -27.17
N GLU A 450 40.36 -34.96 -26.59
CA GLU A 450 41.57 -35.76 -26.86
C GLU A 450 41.40 -36.44 -28.22
N SER A 451 42.24 -36.06 -29.17
CA SER A 451 42.67 -36.85 -30.34
C SER A 451 43.99 -36.30 -30.87
#